data_AF-A0A944X528-F1
#
_entry.id   AF-A0A944X528-F1
#
_cell.length_a   1.000
_cell.length_b   1.000
_cell.length_c   1.000
_cell.angle_alpha   90.00
_cell.angle_beta   90.00
_cell.angle_gamma   90.00
#
_symmetry.space_group_name_H-M   'P 1'
#
loop_
_entity.id
_entity.type
_entity.pdbx_description
1 polymer ?
#
loop_
_entity_poly.entity_id
_entity_poly.type
_entity_poly.pdbx_seq_one_letter_code
_entity_poly.pdbx_strand_id
1 'polypeptide(L)' 'DLIFLDATKYEHTGYLEALLPRTRKGSIIITDNATSHKKDLAPYKRKITRQKNFKTQLLPIGTGLLVSVRIS' A
#
# COMPACT_ATOMS: atom_id res chain seq x y z
N ASP A 1 1.86 -12.99 -4.16
CA ASP A 1 2.68 -12.31 -5.19
C ASP A 1 2.19 -10.91 -5.47
N LEU A 2 0.94 -10.76 -5.86
CA LEU A 2 0.30 -9.45 -5.97
C LEU A 2 -0.87 -9.36 -4.99
N ILE A 3 -1.00 -8.21 -4.33
CA ILE A 3 -2.12 -7.86 -3.44
C ILE A 3 -2.71 -6.56 -3.98
N PHE A 4 -4.01 -6.54 -4.20
CA PHE A 4 -4.76 -5.35 -4.64
C PHE A 4 -5.74 -4.96 -3.53
N LEU A 5 -5.58 -3.74 -3.01
CA LEU A 5 -6.41 -3.17 -1.96
C LEU A 5 -7.33 -2.12 -2.57
N ASP A 6 -8.60 -2.50 -2.69
CA ASP A 6 -9.72 -1.60 -2.96
C ASP A 6 -10.79 -1.85 -1.90
N ALA A 7 -10.60 -1.25 -0.73
CA ALA A 7 -11.39 -1.55 0.47
C ALA A 7 -11.72 -0.28 1.28
N THR A 8 -12.51 -0.47 2.34
CA THR A 8 -12.80 0.55 3.36
C THR A 8 -11.53 1.12 3.98
N LYS A 9 -11.37 2.44 3.92
CA LYS A 9 -10.09 3.14 4.13
C LYS A 9 -9.57 3.08 5.57
N TYR A 10 -10.48 2.97 6.54
CA TYR A 10 -10.15 2.93 7.97
C TYR A 10 -9.35 1.67 8.36
N GLU A 11 -9.55 0.56 7.66
CA GLU A 11 -8.97 -0.76 8.03
C GLU A 11 -7.62 -1.05 7.36
N HIS A 12 -7.19 -0.21 6.41
CA HIS A 12 -5.98 -0.43 5.60
C HIS A 12 -4.72 -0.62 6.44
N THR A 13 -4.66 0.01 7.62
CA THR A 13 -3.53 -0.11 8.53
C THR A 13 -3.43 -1.52 9.14
N GLY A 14 -4.57 -2.16 9.42
CA GLY A 14 -4.67 -3.53 9.92
C GLY A 14 -4.48 -4.55 8.80
N TYR A 15 -5.03 -4.29 7.60
CA TYR A 15 -4.74 -5.10 6.42
C TYR A 15 -3.24 -5.18 6.15
N LEU A 16 -2.54 -4.04 6.22
CA LEU A 16 -1.10 -4.03 6.04
C LEU A 16 -0.38 -4.91 7.06
N GLU A 17 -0.74 -4.85 8.35
CA GLU A 17 -0.12 -5.70 9.39
C GLU A 17 -0.32 -7.18 9.14
N ALA A 18 -1.54 -7.58 8.75
CA ALA A 18 -1.85 -8.97 8.44
C ALA A 18 -1.11 -9.47 7.19
N LEU A 19 -0.83 -8.58 6.24
CA LEU A 19 -0.18 -8.89 4.96
C LEU A 19 1.34 -8.93 5.07
N LEU A 20 1.96 -8.08 5.89
CA LEU A 20 3.43 -7.96 5.97
C LEU A 20 4.14 -9.33 6.16
N PRO A 21 3.73 -10.21 7.09
CA PRO A 21 4.35 -11.53 7.26
C PRO A 21 4.14 -12.48 6.07
N ARG A 22 3.12 -12.23 5.25
CA ARG A 22 2.72 -13.07 4.10
C ARG A 22 3.38 -12.63 2.79
N THR A 23 4.13 -11.53 2.81
CA THR A 23 4.82 -11.00 1.64
C THR A 23 6.26 -11.53 1.55
N ARG A 24 6.65 -11.92 0.35
CA ARG A 24 8.03 -12.30 -0.02
C ARG A 24 8.69 -11.22 -0.87
N LYS A 25 10.02 -11.23 -0.99
CA LYS A 25 10.74 -10.36 -1.94
C LYS A 25 10.11 -10.48 -3.34
N GLY A 26 9.87 -9.34 -3.97
CA GLY A 26 9.14 -9.23 -5.24
C GLY A 26 7.63 -9.10 -5.11
N SER A 27 7.06 -9.24 -3.91
CA SER A 27 5.61 -9.04 -3.73
C SER A 27 5.23 -7.58 -3.99
N ILE A 28 4.08 -7.38 -4.63
CA ILE A 28 3.55 -6.07 -4.98
C ILE A 28 2.24 -5.86 -4.20
N ILE A 29 2.14 -4.75 -3.51
CA ILE A 29 0.88 -4.25 -2.92
C ILE A 29 0.47 -3.02 -3.72
N ILE A 30 -0.74 -3.04 -4.26
CA ILE A 30 -1.34 -1.91 -4.95
C ILE A 30 -2.53 -1.44 -4.13
N THR A 31 -2.63 -0.13 -3.88
CA THR A 31 -3.77 0.47 -3.18
C THR A 31 -4.40 1.52 -4.07
N ASP A 32 -5.69 1.35 -4.37
CA ASP A 32 -6.43 2.24 -5.25
C ASP A 32 -6.92 3.51 -4.50
N ASN A 33 -7.37 4.51 -5.27
CA ASN A 33 -8.00 5.73 -4.77
C ASN A 33 -7.06 6.54 -3.84
N ALA A 34 -5.74 6.46 -4.10
CA ALA A 34 -4.70 7.07 -3.28
C ALA A 34 -4.63 8.60 -3.36
N THR A 35 -5.08 9.18 -4.47
CA THR A 35 -5.21 10.64 -4.63
C THR A 35 -6.57 11.12 -4.13
N SER A 36 -7.66 10.44 -4.51
CA SER A 36 -9.02 10.85 -4.14
C SER A 36 -9.29 10.81 -2.63
N HIS A 37 -8.67 9.89 -1.88
CA HIS A 37 -8.81 9.79 -0.42
C HIS A 37 -7.47 9.91 0.30
N LYS A 38 -6.67 10.88 -0.11
CA LYS A 38 -5.34 11.14 0.43
C LYS A 38 -5.32 11.28 1.96
N LYS A 39 -6.36 11.85 2.56
CA LYS A 39 -6.46 12.05 4.02
C LYS A 39 -6.65 10.72 4.76
N ASP A 40 -7.62 9.92 4.32
CA ASP A 40 -7.95 8.64 4.96
C ASP A 40 -6.82 7.61 4.81
N LEU A 41 -6.10 7.63 3.67
CA LEU A 41 -4.95 6.76 3.43
C LEU A 41 -3.65 7.27 4.04
N ALA A 42 -3.62 8.46 4.64
CA ALA A 42 -2.39 9.03 5.19
C ALA A 42 -1.72 8.12 6.26
N PRO A 43 -2.46 7.50 7.21
CA PRO A 43 -1.89 6.55 8.16
C PRO A 43 -1.25 5.33 7.48
N TYR A 44 -1.97 4.71 6.55
CA TYR A 44 -1.48 3.59 5.75
C TYR A 44 -0.22 3.96 4.97
N LYS A 45 -0.26 5.06 4.21
CA LYS A 45 0.87 5.55 3.40
C LYS A 45 2.11 5.81 4.27
N ARG A 46 1.96 6.45 5.43
CA ARG A 46 3.07 6.66 6.37
C ARG A 46 3.65 5.33 6.85
N LYS A 47 2.80 4.34 7.15
CA LYS A 47 3.22 3.05 7.66
C LYS A 47 4.00 2.23 6.64
N ILE A 48 3.49 2.11 5.41
CA ILE A 48 4.18 1.37 4.34
C ILE A 48 5.48 2.07 3.91
N THR A 49 5.50 3.41 3.86
CA THR A 49 6.71 4.17 3.49
C THR A 49 7.83 4.06 4.54
N ARG A 50 7.49 3.75 5.81
CA ARG A 50 8.48 3.49 6.88
C ARG A 50 9.09 2.09 6.81
N GLN A 51 8.49 1.17 6.04
CA GLN A 51 9.03 -0.17 5.87
C GLN A 51 10.25 -0.12 4.94
N LYS A 52 11.46 -0.27 5.49
CA LYS A 52 12.71 -0.22 4.71
C LYS A 52 12.81 -1.31 3.64
N ASN A 53 12.09 -2.39 3.82
CA ASN A 53 12.00 -3.48 2.88
C ASN A 53 10.96 -3.28 1.76
N PHE A 54 10.30 -2.12 1.70
CA PHE A 54 9.40 -1.75 0.61
C PHE A 54 9.89 -0.49 -0.11
N LYS A 55 9.84 -0.51 -1.45
CA LYS A 55 9.87 0.69 -2.27
C LYS A 55 8.45 1.07 -2.64
N THR A 56 8.04 2.29 -2.34
CA THR A 56 6.67 2.78 -2.54
C THR A 56 6.64 3.98 -3.45
N GLN A 57 5.74 3.99 -4.43
CA GLN A 57 5.53 5.09 -5.37
C GLN A 57 4.04 5.33 -5.57
N LEU A 58 3.64 6.60 -5.66
CA LEU A 58 2.31 6.99 -6.11
C LEU A 58 2.35 7.21 -7.62
N LEU A 59 1.57 6.44 -8.37
CA LEU A 59 1.44 6.56 -9.82
C LEU A 59 0.17 7.36 -10.16
N PRO A 60 0.25 8.34 -11.08
CA PRO A 60 -0.89 9.18 -11.47
C PRO A 60 -1.79 8.46 -12.50
N ILE A 61 -2.25 7.26 -12.16
CA ILE A 61 -3.17 6.46 -12.97
C ILE A 61 -4.54 6.47 -12.30
N GLY A 62 -5.60 6.78 -13.06
CA GLY A 62 -6.95 6.89 -12.51
C GLY A 62 -7.04 7.90 -11.36
N THR A 63 -7.62 7.48 -10.23
CA THR A 63 -7.71 8.26 -8.98
C THR A 63 -6.47 8.11 -8.08
N GLY A 64 -5.37 7.61 -8.63
CA GLY A 64 -4.07 7.42 -7.99
C GLY A 64 -3.87 6.01 -7.45
N LEU A 65 -2.81 5.36 -7.89
CA LEU A 65 -2.39 4.04 -7.39
C LEU A 65 -1.15 4.18 -6.53
N LEU A 66 -1.23 3.77 -5.25
CA LEU A 66 -0.05 3.61 -4.42
C LEU A 66 0.50 2.20 -4.63
N VAL A 67 1.69 2.09 -5.24
CA VAL A 67 2.34 0.83 -5.54
C VAL A 67 3.53 0.64 -4.60
N SER A 68 3.54 -0.47 -3.86
CA SER A 68 4.58 -0.82 -2.91
C SER A 68 5.16 -2.20 -3.25
N VAL A 69 6.45 -2.25 -3.59
CA VAL A 69 7.17 -3.49 -3.95
C VAL A 69 8.11 -3.88 -2.81
N ARG A 70 8.01 -5.12 -2.34
CA ARG A 70 8.92 -5.67 -1.32
C ARG A 70 10.27 -6.00 -1.95
N ILE A 71 11.34 -5.35 -1.50
CA ILE A 71 12.69 -5.46 -2.06
C ILE A 71 13.62 -6.40 -1.27
N SER A 72 13.29 -6.73 -0.02
CA SER A 72 14.06 -7.63 0.86
C SER A 72 13.16 -8.39 1.82
#